data_AF-A0A920UJ69-F1
#
_entry.id   AF-A0A920UJ69-F1
#
_cell.length_a   1.000
_cell.length_b   1.000
_cell.length_c   1.000
_cell.angle_alpha   90.00
_cell.angle_beta   90.00
_cell.angle_gamma   90.00
#
_symmetry.space_group_name_H-M   'P 1'
#
loop_
_entity.id
_entity.type
_entity.pdbx_description
1 polymer ?
#
loop_
_entity_poly.entity_id
_entity_poly.type
_entity_poly.pdbx_seq_one_letter_code
_entity_poly.pdbx_strand_id
1 'polypeptide(L)'
;MNIKTRALRHEVHHVPSPEGYDFEKDGFHTSDGDNSIYFRPETGNTILIGSEDLMRPKEWIADPDNYNQQVTESQWKAQVYRCARRIPEQKISLTNKRGCGFVRRIR
;
A
#
# COMPACT_ATOMS: atom_id res chain seq x y z
N MET A 1 -19.70 -23.58 -16.02
CA MET A 1 -19.41 -22.52 -15.03
C MET A 1 -18.54 -21.47 -15.72
N ASN A 2 -19.04 -20.25 -15.91
CA ASN A 2 -18.26 -19.16 -16.52
C ASN A 2 -17.82 -18.20 -15.42
N ILE A 3 -16.53 -18.22 -15.08
CA ILE A 3 -15.94 -17.28 -14.13
C ILE A 3 -15.70 -15.97 -14.88
N LYS A 4 -16.39 -14.90 -14.49
CA LYS A 4 -16.13 -13.55 -15.00
C LYS A 4 -15.12 -12.88 -14.07
N THR A 5 -14.17 -12.14 -14.62
CA THR A 5 -13.19 -11.37 -13.84
C THR A 5 -13.29 -9.89 -14.15
N ARG A 6 -12.95 -9.03 -13.19
CA ARG A 6 -12.88 -7.58 -13.37
C ARG A 6 -11.54 -7.05 -12.87
N ALA A 7 -11.02 -6.03 -13.54
CA ALA A 7 -9.79 -5.36 -13.15
C ALA A 7 -10.06 -4.35 -12.02
N LEU A 8 -9.35 -4.46 -10.91
CA LEU A 8 -9.40 -3.53 -9.79
C LEU A 8 -8.05 -2.82 -9.65
N ARG A 9 -8.06 -1.48 -9.58
CA ARG A 9 -6.87 -0.69 -9.27
C ARG A 9 -6.59 -0.72 -7.77
N HIS A 10 -5.32 -0.92 -7.43
CA HIS A 10 -4.83 -0.96 -6.06
C HIS A 10 -3.50 -0.21 -5.97
N GLU A 11 -3.30 0.54 -4.88
CA GLU A 11 -2.07 1.31 -4.67
C GLU A 11 -1.31 0.76 -3.46
N VAL A 12 0.02 0.71 -3.59
CA VAL A 12 0.95 0.41 -2.51
C VAL A 12 1.95 1.56 -2.37
N HIS A 13 2.44 1.75 -1.16
CA HIS A 13 3.28 2.87 -0.78
C HIS A 13 4.56 2.39 -0.10
N HIS A 14 5.64 3.14 -0.25
CA HIS A 14 6.93 2.86 0.34
C HIS A 14 7.33 3.99 1.28
N VAL A 15 7.71 3.61 2.49
CA VAL A 15 8.27 4.53 3.49
C VAL A 15 9.61 3.96 3.97
N PRO A 16 10.59 4.79 4.36
CA PRO A 16 11.87 4.29 4.87
C PRO A 16 11.67 3.53 6.19
N SER A 17 12.59 2.64 6.58
CA SER A 17 12.58 2.10 7.95
C SER A 17 12.67 3.22 9.02
N PRO A 18 12.08 3.06 10.21
CA PRO A 18 12.35 3.93 11.35
C PRO A 18 13.84 3.96 11.72
N GLU A 19 14.25 5.01 12.42
CA GLU A 19 15.65 5.21 12.78
C GLU A 19 16.11 4.15 13.79
N GLY A 20 17.30 3.58 13.57
CA GLY A 20 17.85 2.55 14.47
C GLY A 20 17.25 1.15 14.29
N TYR A 21 16.38 0.94 13.31
CA TYR A 21 15.82 -0.38 12.99
C TYR A 21 16.09 -0.78 11.54
N ASP A 22 16.49 -2.03 11.34
CA ASP A 22 16.64 -2.62 10.01
C ASP A 22 15.40 -3.43 9.67
N PHE A 23 14.44 -2.79 8.99
CA PHE A 23 13.18 -3.42 8.65
C PHE A 23 13.34 -4.46 7.54
N GLU A 24 14.36 -4.32 6.68
CA GLU A 24 14.64 -5.30 5.63
C GLU A 24 15.11 -6.63 6.22
N LYS A 25 15.95 -6.58 7.25
CA LYS A 25 16.50 -7.77 7.90
C LYS A 25 15.60 -8.35 8.99
N ASP A 26 15.08 -7.49 9.86
CA ASP A 26 14.43 -7.91 11.10
C ASP A 26 12.89 -7.71 11.07
N GLY A 27 12.38 -7.02 10.04
CA GLY A 27 10.95 -6.77 9.88
C GLY A 27 10.18 -8.00 9.39
N PHE A 28 8.87 -8.01 9.66
CA PHE A 28 7.97 -9.09 9.26
C PHE A 28 6.81 -8.59 8.42
N HIS A 29 6.29 -9.46 7.57
CA HIS A 29 5.00 -9.24 6.94
C HIS A 29 3.91 -9.24 8.01
N THR A 30 3.20 -8.13 8.13
CA THR A 30 2.16 -7.94 9.15
C THR A 30 0.86 -7.51 8.49
N SER A 31 -0.21 -8.23 8.81
CA SER A 31 -1.59 -7.85 8.51
C SER A 31 -2.19 -7.16 9.74
N ASP A 32 -2.76 -5.98 9.55
CA ASP A 32 -3.39 -5.16 10.59
C ASP A 32 -4.85 -4.91 10.19
N GLY A 33 -5.71 -5.85 10.61
CA GLY A 33 -7.15 -5.79 10.34
C GLY A 33 -7.85 -4.59 10.99
N ASP A 34 -7.37 -4.12 12.15
CA ASP A 34 -7.97 -2.97 12.84
C ASP A 34 -7.85 -1.69 12.01
N ASN A 35 -6.72 -1.51 11.34
CA ASN A 35 -6.49 -0.38 10.44
C ASN A 35 -6.74 -0.74 8.96
N SER A 36 -7.07 -1.98 8.64
CA SER A 36 -7.27 -2.49 7.28
C SER A 36 -6.07 -2.21 6.35
N ILE A 37 -4.86 -2.42 6.86
CA ILE A 37 -3.60 -2.30 6.11
C ILE A 37 -2.77 -3.56 6.33
N TYR A 38 -1.86 -3.82 5.40
CA TYR A 38 -0.74 -4.73 5.63
C TYR A 38 0.54 -3.97 5.33
N PHE A 39 1.63 -4.37 5.97
CA PHE A 39 2.96 -3.85 5.67
C PHE A 39 4.00 -4.95 5.71
N ARG A 40 5.04 -4.80 4.90
CA ARG A 40 6.12 -5.79 4.80
C ARG A 40 7.47 -5.13 4.51
N PRO A 41 8.57 -5.83 4.81
CA PRO A 41 9.88 -5.44 4.34
C PRO A 41 9.95 -5.36 2.81
N GLU A 42 10.71 -4.39 2.31
CA GLU A 42 11.00 -4.17 0.90
C GLU A 42 12.45 -3.71 0.72
N THR A 43 13.03 -4.00 -0.45
CA THR A 43 14.44 -3.74 -0.76
C THR A 43 14.83 -2.28 -0.51
N GLY A 44 16.02 -2.08 0.06
CA GLY A 44 16.58 -0.77 0.34
C GLY A 44 16.16 -0.24 1.72
N ASN A 45 15.94 -1.13 2.68
CA ASN A 45 15.49 -0.87 4.04
C ASN A 45 14.23 0.02 4.07
N THR A 46 13.23 -0.37 3.28
CA THR A 46 11.94 0.31 3.22
C THR A 46 10.80 -0.62 3.65
N ILE A 47 9.69 0.00 4.02
CA ILE A 47 8.44 -0.67 4.36
C ILE A 47 7.48 -0.44 3.21
N LEU A 48 7.02 -1.52 2.58
CA LEU A 48 5.90 -1.48 1.66
C LEU A 48 4.61 -1.59 2.47
N ILE A 49 3.70 -0.64 2.27
CA ILE A 49 2.38 -0.57 2.89
C ILE A 49 1.34 -0.75 1.79
N GLY A 50 0.37 -1.63 2.03
CA GLY A 50 -0.82 -1.78 1.19
C GLY A 50 -2.10 -1.80 2.00
N SER A 51 -3.24 -1.76 1.31
CA SER A 51 -4.56 -1.85 1.95
C SER A 51 -5.10 -3.27 1.89
N GLU A 52 -5.87 -3.65 2.91
CA GLU A 52 -6.68 -4.88 2.91
C GLU A 52 -8.06 -4.69 2.25
N ASP A 53 -8.31 -3.51 1.65
CA ASP A 53 -9.50 -3.20 0.84
C ASP A 53 -10.86 -3.32 1.57
N LEU A 54 -10.87 -3.43 2.91
CA LEU A 54 -12.10 -3.57 3.71
C LEU A 54 -12.92 -2.29 3.83
N MET A 55 -12.29 -1.11 3.74
CA MET A 55 -12.88 0.16 4.17
C MET A 55 -12.95 1.22 3.04
N ARG A 56 -12.72 0.85 1.78
CA ARG A 56 -12.56 1.82 0.67
C ARG A 56 -13.47 1.56 -0.53
N PRO A 57 -13.83 2.61 -1.29
CA PRO A 57 -14.46 2.45 -2.59
C PRO A 57 -13.52 1.73 -3.57
N LYS A 58 -14.07 0.74 -4.27
CA LYS A 58 -13.34 -0.05 -5.27
C LYS A 58 -13.29 0.70 -6.60
N GLU A 59 -12.09 0.93 -7.10
CA GLU A 59 -11.87 1.53 -8.41
C GLU A 59 -11.73 0.43 -9.47
N TRP A 60 -12.84 0.14 -10.13
CA TRP A 60 -12.89 -0.83 -11.22
C TRP A 60 -12.39 -0.21 -12.51
N ILE A 61 -11.43 -0.87 -13.14
CA ILE A 61 -10.79 -0.44 -14.38
C ILE A 61 -11.39 -1.21 -15.54
N ALA A 62 -11.75 -0.50 -16.62
CA ALA A 62 -12.25 -1.11 -17.85
C ALA A 62 -11.11 -1.71 -18.69
N ASP A 63 -10.03 -0.94 -18.84
CA ASP A 63 -8.84 -1.31 -19.61
C ASP A 63 -7.61 -1.41 -18.69
N PRO A 64 -7.09 -2.62 -18.39
CA PRO A 64 -5.94 -2.80 -17.52
C PRO A 64 -4.63 -2.26 -18.11
N ASP A 65 -4.58 -1.95 -19.41
CA ASP A 65 -3.39 -1.37 -20.06
C ASP A 65 -3.45 0.17 -20.06
N ASN A 66 -4.62 0.75 -19.76
CA ASN A 66 -4.84 2.20 -19.71
C ASN A 66 -5.55 2.63 -18.41
N TYR A 67 -4.75 2.96 -17.39
CA TYR A 67 -5.23 3.40 -16.09
C TYR A 67 -4.27 4.40 -15.43
N ASN A 68 -4.73 5.08 -14.36
CA ASN A 68 -3.89 5.99 -13.61
C ASN A 68 -2.83 5.23 -12.79
N GLN A 69 -1.56 5.32 -13.17
CA GLN A 69 -0.45 4.68 -12.46
C GLN A 69 0.10 5.53 -11.30
N GLN A 70 -0.32 6.79 -11.21
CA GLN A 70 0.15 7.71 -10.18
C GLN A 70 -0.45 7.40 -8.81
N VAL A 71 0.31 7.71 -7.76
CA VAL A 71 -0.15 7.62 -6.37
C VAL A 71 -1.15 8.73 -6.09
N THR A 72 -2.29 8.38 -5.52
CA THR A 72 -3.28 9.37 -5.09
C THR A 72 -2.98 9.87 -3.68
N GLU A 73 -3.14 11.17 -3.46
CA GLU A 73 -2.84 11.77 -2.14
C GLU A 73 -3.73 11.20 -1.03
N SER A 74 -4.99 10.92 -1.33
CA SER A 74 -5.93 10.32 -0.38
C SER A 74 -5.52 8.91 0.03
N GLN A 75 -5.10 8.06 -0.92
CA GLN A 75 -4.66 6.70 -0.60
C GLN A 75 -3.31 6.69 0.12
N TRP A 76 -2.38 7.56 -0.29
CA TRP A 76 -1.10 7.76 0.41
C TRP A 76 -1.34 8.10 1.88
N LYS A 77 -2.08 9.18 2.15
CA LYS A 77 -2.36 9.64 3.53
C LYS A 77 -3.04 8.55 4.34
N ALA A 78 -4.07 7.90 3.79
CA ALA A 78 -4.80 6.86 4.50
C ALA A 78 -3.87 5.70 4.92
N GLN A 79 -3.12 5.13 3.99
CA GLN A 79 -2.29 3.95 4.27
C GLN A 79 -1.08 4.30 5.14
N VAL A 80 -0.35 5.37 4.80
CA VAL A 80 0.86 5.76 5.52
C VAL A 80 0.56 6.21 6.94
N TYR A 81 -0.51 6.99 7.15
CA TYR A 81 -0.86 7.44 8.50
C TYR A 81 -1.37 6.31 9.37
N ARG A 82 -2.08 5.33 8.80
CA ARG A 82 -2.45 4.11 9.52
C ARG A 82 -1.24 3.31 9.97
N CYS A 83 -0.23 3.16 9.11
CA CYS A 83 1.03 2.51 9.46
C CYS A 83 1.76 3.28 10.57
N ALA A 84 1.77 4.62 10.49
CA ALA A 84 2.39 5.48 11.51
C ALA A 84 1.73 5.38 12.89
N ARG A 85 0.46 4.93 12.99
CA ARG A 85 -0.16 4.62 14.29
C ARG A 85 0.47 3.41 14.98
N ARG A 86 1.06 2.48 14.23
CA ARG A 86 1.76 1.29 14.75
C ARG A 86 3.26 1.52 14.92
N ILE A 87 3.84 2.39 14.07
CA ILE A 87 5.26 2.75 14.09
C ILE A 87 5.35 4.28 14.25
N PRO A 88 5.31 4.82 15.48
CA PRO A 88 5.27 6.27 15.68
C PRO A 88 6.52 7.01 15.19
N GLU A 89 7.68 6.36 15.20
CA GLU A 89 8.96 6.92 14.75
C GLU A 89 9.14 6.88 13.22
N GLN A 90 8.09 6.49 12.50
CA GLN A 90 8.09 6.37 11.05
C GLN A 90 8.29 7.74 10.39
N LYS A 91 9.36 7.88 9.59
CA LYS A 91 9.56 9.08 8.78
C LYS A 91 8.56 9.08 7.62
N ILE A 92 7.68 10.09 7.59
CA ILE A 92 6.66 10.27 6.56
C ILE A 92 7.02 11.48 5.71
N SER A 93 7.23 11.28 4.40
CA SER A 93 7.39 12.38 3.47
C SER A 93 6.03 12.87 2.96
N LEU A 94 5.78 14.18 3.07
CA LEU A 94 4.59 14.82 2.50
C LEU A 94 4.80 15.25 1.04
N THR A 95 6.05 15.49 0.65
CA THR A 95 6.46 16.02 -0.66
C THR A 95 6.93 14.95 -1.63
N ASN A 96 7.65 13.93 -1.15
CA ASN A 96 8.18 12.83 -1.99
C ASN A 96 7.44 11.52 -1.70
N LYS A 97 6.27 11.36 -2.31
CA LYS A 97 5.40 10.18 -2.14
C LYS A 97 5.90 9.06 -3.05
N ARG A 98 6.41 7.97 -2.47
CA ARG A 98 6.91 6.81 -3.23
C ARG A 98 5.91 5.67 -3.21
N GLY A 99 5.35 5.31 -4.35
CA GLY A 99 4.38 4.23 -4.43
C GLY A 99 4.04 3.90 -5.88
N CYS A 100 3.17 2.93 -6.07
CA CYS A 100 2.72 2.54 -7.40
C CYS A 100 1.26 2.10 -7.36
N GLY A 101 0.48 2.59 -8.32
CA GLY A 101 -0.82 2.02 -8.65
C GLY A 101 -0.65 0.85 -9.62
N PHE A 102 -1.19 -0.31 -9.27
CA PHE A 102 -1.26 -1.47 -10.17
C PHE A 102 -2.67 -2.02 -10.25
N VAL A 103 -2.92 -2.86 -11.26
CA VAL A 103 -4.22 -3.51 -11.46
C VAL A 103 -4.12 -4.99 -11.10
N ARG A 104 -5.09 -5.49 -10.33
CA ARG A 104 -5.29 -6.93 -10.08
C ARG A 104 -6.57 -7.39 -10.73
N ARG A 105 -6.57 -8.61 -11.30
CA ARG A 105 -7.81 -9.28 -11.74
C ARG A 105 -8.46 -9.97 -10.56
N ILE A 106 -9.70 -9.61 -10.28
CA ILE A 106 -10.53 -10.19 -9.22
C ILE A 106 -11.66 -10.99 -9.87
N ARG A 107 -12.01 -12.13 -9.27
CA ARG A 107 -13.13 -12.99 -9.67
C ARG A 107 -14.45 -12.50 -9.09
#